data_AF-A0A945S0V0-F1
#
_entry.id   AF-A0A945S0V0-F1
#
_cell.length_a   1.000
_cell.length_b   1.000
_cell.length_c   1.000
_cell.angle_alpha   90.00
_cell.angle_beta   90.00
_cell.angle_gamma   90.00
#
_symmetry.space_group_name_H-M   'P 1'
#
loop_
_entity.id
_entity.type
_entity.pdbx_description
1 polymer ?
#
loop_
_entity_poly.entity_id
_entity_poly.type
_entity_poly.pdbx_seq_one_letter_code
_entity_poly.pdbx_strand_id
1 'polypeptide(L)'
;MEQGAYCRASIDSADTPESNARLGDSYLEKGLTGMARADGWFDAHWGAAVLAGCYLCRENQLDHRTVDGIKSQLDVVLERRAAQFASLPEEPADEGLIEDVPKALLPAMEGGLRAHGHAVIFAALSVKSLRDVPHMAQPALIRGLCRLSHQISRIPPREAAVPPAPYPDTQAMVDAAFDGIARFGALLGHPAVRRPNFTHMLTHTEALLTLELLGYPDVTRAGYTAQRVHIDAPVPQVDSSCETSTEHANLETVMDRAYWDDKTNQGWWQRGFSVEDNPNGDWVASGHLFKVLYSYHRLVSYVTDRKKVELCSKILLERYLNPDVQGG
;
A
#
# COMPACT_ATOMS: atom_id res chain seq x y z
N MET A 1 1.19 17.06 44.99
CA MET A 1 0.54 15.78 45.35
C MET A 1 -0.34 15.43 44.17
N GLU A 2 -0.09 14.43 43.33
CA GLU A 2 0.85 13.31 43.32
C GLU A 2 1.48 13.21 41.92
N GLN A 3 2.78 12.88 41.88
CA GLN A 3 3.53 12.54 40.67
C GLN A 3 3.53 11.02 40.55
N GLY A 4 2.97 10.49 39.46
CA GLY A 4 3.03 9.06 39.14
C GLY A 4 4.34 8.73 38.43
N ALA A 5 5.31 8.24 39.18
CA ALA A 5 6.58 7.72 38.68
C ALA A 5 6.37 6.37 37.99
N TYR A 6 6.75 6.26 36.71
CA TYR A 6 6.91 4.96 36.05
C TYR A 6 8.33 4.44 36.27
N CYS A 7 8.44 3.28 36.90
CA CYS A 7 9.67 2.55 37.20
C CYS A 7 10.55 2.35 35.96
N ARG A 8 11.80 2.84 36.04
CA ARG A 8 12.92 2.31 35.25
C ARG A 8 13.41 1.03 35.90
N ALA A 9 13.25 -0.10 35.22
CA ALA A 9 14.02 -1.30 35.51
C ALA A 9 15.29 -1.29 34.67
N SER A 10 16.43 -1.20 35.36
CA SER A 10 17.76 -1.43 34.81
C SER A 10 17.98 -2.94 34.67
N ILE A 11 18.34 -3.38 33.47
CA ILE A 11 18.97 -4.69 33.25
C ILE A 11 20.17 -4.44 32.33
N ASP A 12 21.35 -4.39 32.95
CA ASP A 12 22.59 -4.76 32.29
C ASP A 12 22.61 -6.28 32.17
N SER A 13 22.77 -6.81 30.95
CA SER A 13 23.47 -8.08 30.69
C SER A 13 23.31 -8.54 29.22
N ALA A 14 24.46 -8.55 28.54
CA ALA A 14 24.83 -9.36 27.38
C ALA A 14 24.35 -8.93 25.98
N ASP A 15 25.31 -8.41 25.21
CA ASP A 15 25.29 -8.33 23.75
C ASP A 15 24.90 -9.67 23.12
N THR A 16 23.71 -9.71 22.53
CA THR A 16 23.39 -10.60 21.41
C THR A 16 23.25 -9.72 20.17
N PRO A 17 24.00 -9.99 19.07
CA PRO A 17 23.81 -9.27 17.82
C PRO A 17 22.57 -9.83 17.11
N GLU A 18 21.39 -9.63 17.69
CA GLU A 18 20.15 -9.61 16.92
C GLU A 18 20.17 -8.31 16.11
N SER A 19 20.95 -8.35 15.02
CA SER A 19 20.80 -7.38 13.93
C SER A 19 19.34 -7.43 13.52
N ASN A 20 18.54 -6.45 13.94
CA ASN A 20 17.22 -6.16 13.40
C ASN A 20 17.34 -6.24 11.88
N ALA A 21 16.90 -7.35 11.29
CA ALA A 21 16.99 -7.60 9.86
C ALA A 21 16.05 -6.58 9.20
N ARG A 22 16.57 -5.39 8.92
CA ARG A 22 15.87 -4.31 8.25
C ARG A 22 16.37 -4.30 6.82
N LEU A 23 15.43 -4.16 5.89
CA LEU A 23 15.80 -3.93 4.49
C LEU A 23 16.55 -2.60 4.38
N GLY A 24 17.72 -2.65 3.75
CA GLY A 24 18.59 -1.49 3.61
C GLY A 24 18.05 -0.45 2.61
N ASP A 25 18.65 0.73 2.64
CA ASP A 25 18.26 1.87 1.81
C ASP A 25 18.34 1.59 0.30
N SER A 26 19.14 0.60 -0.12
CA SER A 26 19.20 0.17 -1.52
C SER A 26 17.85 -0.28 -2.09
N TYR A 27 16.90 -0.77 -1.26
CA TYR A 27 15.52 -1.03 -1.72
C TYR A 27 14.73 0.27 -1.92
N LEU A 28 14.95 1.30 -1.10
CA LEU A 28 14.34 2.62 -1.31
C LEU A 28 14.85 3.25 -2.61
N GLU A 29 16.16 3.22 -2.84
CA GLU A 29 16.78 3.72 -4.07
C GLU A 29 16.24 3.02 -5.31
N LYS A 30 16.15 1.69 -5.28
CA LYS A 30 15.58 0.88 -6.37
C LYS A 30 14.09 1.16 -6.56
N GLY A 31 13.30 1.25 -5.49
CA GLY A 31 11.87 1.55 -5.59
C GLY A 31 11.58 2.91 -6.21
N LEU A 32 12.33 3.95 -5.79
CA LEU A 32 12.26 5.30 -6.39
C LEU A 32 12.66 5.28 -7.87
N THR A 33 13.77 4.61 -8.20
CA THR A 33 14.26 4.45 -9.58
C THR A 33 13.22 3.74 -10.45
N GLY A 34 12.65 2.63 -9.96
CA GLY A 34 11.66 1.85 -10.68
C GLY A 34 10.38 2.62 -10.96
N MET A 35 9.92 3.47 -10.03
CA MET A 35 8.79 4.37 -10.30
C MET A 35 9.14 5.45 -11.31
N ALA A 36 10.28 6.12 -11.14
CA ALA A 36 10.70 7.22 -12.01
C ALA A 36 10.94 6.78 -13.47
N ARG A 37 11.39 5.53 -13.66
CA ARG A 37 11.64 4.90 -14.97
C ARG A 37 10.45 4.15 -15.55
N ALA A 38 9.31 4.12 -14.87
CA ALA A 38 8.13 3.43 -15.38
C ALA A 38 7.64 4.06 -16.70
N ASP A 39 7.31 3.20 -17.67
CA ASP A 39 6.77 3.60 -18.98
C ASP A 39 5.38 4.23 -18.84
N GLY A 40 4.60 3.77 -17.86
CA GLY A 40 3.34 4.37 -17.46
C GLY A 40 3.03 4.18 -15.98
N TRP A 41 1.95 4.81 -15.51
CA TRP A 41 1.49 4.69 -14.12
C TRP A 41 1.19 3.24 -13.69
N PHE A 42 0.83 2.37 -14.63
CA PHE A 42 0.65 0.95 -14.33
C PHE A 42 1.98 0.29 -13.94
N ASP A 43 3.05 0.51 -14.71
CA ASP A 43 4.37 -0.05 -14.40
C ASP A 43 5.03 0.57 -13.16
N ALA A 44 4.60 1.76 -12.73
CA ALA A 44 5.06 2.34 -11.47
C ALA A 44 4.69 1.50 -10.25
N HIS A 45 3.76 0.55 -10.39
CA HIS A 45 3.42 -0.42 -9.35
C HIS A 45 4.63 -1.20 -8.84
N TRP A 46 5.55 -1.60 -9.73
CA TRP A 46 6.73 -2.38 -9.36
C TRP A 46 7.64 -1.60 -8.42
N GLY A 47 7.90 -0.33 -8.71
CA GLY A 47 8.69 0.52 -7.82
C GLY A 47 7.98 0.81 -6.49
N ALA A 48 6.69 1.13 -6.53
CA ALA A 48 5.88 1.38 -5.35
C ALA A 48 5.79 0.16 -4.41
N ALA A 49 5.75 -1.04 -5.00
CA ALA A 49 5.78 -2.30 -4.28
C ALA A 49 7.07 -2.50 -3.48
N VAL A 50 8.21 -2.22 -4.10
CA VAL A 50 9.52 -2.31 -3.45
C VAL A 50 9.60 -1.33 -2.27
N LEU A 51 9.12 -0.09 -2.44
CA LEU A 51 9.05 0.88 -1.34
C LEU A 51 8.15 0.40 -0.20
N ALA A 52 6.94 -0.05 -0.52
CA ALA A 52 6.00 -0.53 0.50
C ALA A 52 6.51 -1.77 1.23
N GLY A 53 7.14 -2.72 0.53
CA GLY A 53 7.76 -3.89 1.15
C GLY A 53 8.94 -3.52 2.05
N CYS A 54 9.75 -2.54 1.64
CA CYS A 54 10.81 -1.99 2.48
C CYS A 54 10.25 -1.40 3.79
N TYR A 55 9.23 -0.55 3.70
CA TYR A 55 8.61 0.03 4.89
C TYR A 55 7.83 -0.98 5.74
N LEU A 56 7.19 -1.97 5.12
CA LEU A 56 6.57 -3.09 5.85
C LEU A 56 7.60 -3.74 6.77
N CYS A 57 8.79 -4.07 6.27
CA CYS A 57 9.86 -4.68 7.08
C CYS A 57 10.54 -3.69 8.05
N ARG A 58 10.66 -2.41 7.71
CA ARG A 58 11.35 -1.40 8.56
C ARG A 58 10.50 -0.93 9.73
N GLU A 59 9.20 -0.76 9.52
CA GLU A 59 8.30 -0.09 10.45
C GLU A 59 7.47 -1.05 11.28
N ASN A 60 7.45 -2.34 10.92
CA ASN A 60 6.76 -3.36 11.68
C ASN A 60 7.77 -4.30 12.33
N GLN A 61 7.53 -4.67 13.59
CA GLN A 61 8.37 -5.61 14.34
C GLN A 61 8.09 -7.04 13.86
N LEU A 62 8.59 -7.38 12.67
CA LEU A 62 8.43 -8.69 12.05
C LEU A 62 9.57 -9.63 12.48
N ASP A 63 9.30 -10.93 12.55
CA ASP A 63 10.35 -11.93 12.71
C ASP A 63 11.33 -11.88 11.54
N HIS A 64 12.62 -12.12 11.82
CA HIS A 64 13.69 -12.09 10.82
C HIS A 64 13.42 -12.99 9.62
N ARG A 65 12.80 -14.17 9.82
CA ARG A 65 12.48 -15.08 8.71
C ARG A 65 11.36 -14.54 7.84
N THR A 66 10.37 -13.88 8.44
CA THR A 66 9.33 -13.18 7.69
C THR A 66 9.95 -12.06 6.83
N VAL A 67 10.90 -11.30 7.38
CA VAL A 67 11.63 -10.28 6.61
C VAL A 67 12.42 -10.91 5.46
N ASP A 68 13.13 -12.02 5.69
CA ASP A 68 13.87 -12.74 4.65
C ASP A 68 12.96 -13.27 3.54
N GLY A 69 11.76 -13.76 3.90
CA GLY A 69 10.73 -14.18 2.96
C GLY A 69 10.24 -13.02 2.09
N ILE A 70 9.89 -11.89 2.71
CA ILE A 70 9.50 -10.66 1.99
C ILE A 70 10.64 -10.18 1.09
N LYS A 71 11.88 -10.15 1.61
CA LYS A 71 13.08 -9.77 0.86
C LYS A 71 13.23 -10.60 -0.40
N SER A 72 13.11 -11.92 -0.27
CA SER A 72 13.24 -12.86 -1.37
C SER A 72 12.20 -12.58 -2.47
N GLN A 73 10.97 -12.22 -2.10
CA GLN A 73 9.96 -11.83 -3.09
C GLN A 73 10.24 -10.47 -3.74
N LEU A 74 10.76 -9.50 -2.99
CA LEU A 74 11.20 -8.22 -3.56
C LEU A 74 12.36 -8.42 -4.54
N ASP A 75 13.29 -9.32 -4.23
CA ASP A 75 14.41 -9.65 -5.13
C ASP A 75 13.91 -10.25 -6.45
N VAL A 76 12.91 -11.14 -6.41
CA VAL A 76 12.25 -11.67 -7.63
C VAL A 76 11.62 -10.54 -8.45
N VAL A 77 10.97 -9.56 -7.82
CA VAL A 77 10.42 -8.38 -8.51
C VAL A 77 11.52 -7.58 -9.21
N LEU A 78 12.62 -7.33 -8.52
CA LEU A 78 13.76 -6.58 -9.05
C LEU A 78 14.41 -7.31 -10.23
N GLU A 79 14.61 -8.63 -10.12
CA GLU A 79 15.18 -9.46 -11.18
C GLU A 79 14.29 -9.49 -12.43
N ARG A 80 12.98 -9.72 -12.26
CA ARG A 80 12.02 -9.80 -13.37
C ARG A 80 11.92 -8.50 -14.17
N ARG A 81 12.19 -7.36 -13.53
CA ARG A 81 12.09 -6.02 -14.11
C ARG A 81 13.43 -5.28 -14.10
N ALA A 82 14.54 -6.01 -14.20
CA ALA A 82 15.89 -5.45 -14.03
C ALA A 82 16.16 -4.18 -14.86
N ALA A 83 15.66 -4.09 -16.09
CA ALA A 83 15.82 -2.90 -16.95
C ALA A 83 15.10 -1.64 -16.41
N GLN A 84 13.96 -1.82 -15.75
CA GLN A 84 13.21 -0.73 -15.11
C GLN A 84 13.92 -0.25 -13.84
N PHE A 85 14.56 -1.16 -13.11
CA PHE A 85 15.28 -0.88 -11.86
C PHE A 85 16.76 -0.50 -12.06
N ALA A 86 17.24 -0.46 -13.30
CA ALA A 86 18.59 0.00 -13.62
C ALA A 86 18.78 1.46 -13.22
N SER A 87 19.96 1.79 -12.68
CA SER A 87 20.29 3.13 -12.21
C SER A 87 20.04 4.20 -13.28
N LEU A 88 19.55 5.35 -12.85
CA LEU A 88 19.54 6.55 -13.67
C LEU A 88 20.96 7.10 -13.82
N PRO A 89 21.26 7.88 -14.88
CA PRO A 89 22.49 8.66 -14.94
C PRO A 89 22.62 9.53 -13.69
N GLU A 90 23.81 9.56 -13.10
CA GLU A 90 24.06 10.39 -11.91
C GLU A 90 23.93 11.87 -12.26
N GLU A 91 23.06 12.56 -11.52
CA GLU A 91 22.96 14.02 -11.51
C GLU A 91 23.18 14.54 -10.07
N PRO A 92 23.63 15.79 -9.89
CA PRO A 92 23.66 16.41 -8.57
C PRO A 92 22.27 16.39 -7.93
N ALA A 93 22.19 15.86 -6.72
CA ALA A 93 20.96 15.86 -5.95
C ALA A 93 20.65 17.25 -5.40
N ASP A 94 19.37 17.59 -5.36
CA ASP A 94 18.84 18.79 -4.72
C ASP A 94 17.61 18.40 -3.90
N GLU A 95 17.76 18.39 -2.59
CA GLU A 95 16.70 18.04 -1.63
C GLU A 95 15.48 18.94 -1.76
N GLY A 96 15.65 20.19 -2.23
CA GLY A 96 14.55 21.12 -2.48
C GLY A 96 13.57 20.63 -3.55
N LEU A 97 14.01 19.76 -4.46
CA LEU A 97 13.17 19.19 -5.52
C LEU A 97 12.17 18.16 -5.00
N ILE A 98 12.34 17.63 -3.77
CA ILE A 98 11.37 16.70 -3.16
C ILE A 98 9.97 17.34 -3.10
N GLU A 99 9.92 18.66 -2.87
CA GLU A 99 8.69 19.44 -2.79
C GLU A 99 7.89 19.50 -4.10
N ASP A 100 8.48 19.12 -5.24
CA ASP A 100 7.78 19.13 -6.52
C ASP A 100 6.85 17.92 -6.70
N VAL A 101 7.18 16.79 -6.06
CA VAL A 101 6.35 15.56 -6.11
C VAL A 101 4.94 15.79 -5.54
N PRO A 102 4.75 16.34 -4.32
CA PRO A 102 3.41 16.60 -3.80
C PRO A 102 2.70 17.74 -4.56
N LYS A 103 3.43 18.75 -5.07
CA LYS A 103 2.82 19.81 -5.91
C LYS A 103 2.25 19.25 -7.21
N ALA A 104 2.94 18.29 -7.83
CA ALA A 104 2.50 17.64 -9.06
C ALA A 104 1.22 16.80 -8.89
N LEU A 105 0.79 16.51 -7.66
CA LEU A 105 -0.45 15.77 -7.38
C LEU A 105 -1.71 16.56 -7.67
N LEU A 106 -1.69 17.88 -7.47
CA LEU A 106 -2.93 18.68 -7.41
C LEU A 106 -3.83 18.48 -8.63
N PRO A 107 -3.33 18.51 -9.89
CA PRO A 107 -4.18 18.26 -11.05
C PRO A 107 -4.79 16.85 -11.10
N ALA A 108 -4.12 15.84 -10.52
CA ALA A 108 -4.64 14.48 -10.48
C ALA A 108 -5.78 14.29 -9.46
N MET A 109 -5.89 15.18 -8.47
CA MET A 109 -6.92 15.16 -7.42
C MET A 109 -8.17 15.96 -7.78
N GLU A 110 -8.10 16.87 -8.77
CA GLU A 110 -9.20 17.78 -9.13
C GLU A 110 -10.45 17.05 -9.64
N GLY A 111 -11.63 17.31 -9.08
CA GLY A 111 -12.88 16.79 -9.63
C GLY A 111 -13.17 15.30 -9.35
N GLY A 112 -12.36 14.62 -8.53
CA GLY A 112 -12.70 13.29 -8.02
C GLY A 112 -11.64 12.22 -8.26
N LEU A 113 -12.07 10.97 -8.31
CA LEU A 113 -11.18 9.81 -8.26
C LEU A 113 -10.65 9.45 -9.66
N ARG A 114 -9.32 9.47 -9.82
CA ARG A 114 -8.63 8.95 -11.02
C ARG A 114 -7.76 7.76 -10.67
N ALA A 115 -7.69 6.80 -11.60
CA ALA A 115 -6.82 5.62 -11.50
C ALA A 115 -6.74 5.06 -10.08
N HIS A 116 -7.89 4.86 -9.43
CA HIS A 116 -7.98 4.28 -8.08
C HIS A 116 -7.08 4.93 -7.00
N GLY A 117 -6.77 6.24 -7.13
CA GLY A 117 -5.96 6.97 -6.17
C GLY A 117 -4.45 6.78 -6.34
N HIS A 118 -4.00 6.16 -7.43
CA HIS A 118 -2.59 5.84 -7.65
C HIS A 118 -1.65 7.04 -7.59
N ALA A 119 -2.08 8.23 -8.03
CA ALA A 119 -1.25 9.43 -7.94
C ALA A 119 -0.85 9.69 -6.47
N VAL A 120 -1.83 9.69 -5.57
CA VAL A 120 -1.63 9.92 -4.13
C VAL A 120 -0.75 8.84 -3.53
N ILE A 121 -1.01 7.57 -3.85
CA ILE A 121 -0.24 6.42 -3.34
C ILE A 121 1.23 6.52 -3.76
N PHE A 122 1.49 6.78 -5.04
CA PHE A 122 2.86 6.87 -5.54
C PHE A 122 3.60 8.07 -4.95
N ALA A 123 2.98 9.24 -4.91
CA ALA A 123 3.61 10.42 -4.35
C ALA A 123 3.88 10.28 -2.84
N ALA A 124 2.96 9.71 -2.06
CA ALA A 124 3.16 9.50 -0.63
C ALA A 124 4.38 8.60 -0.36
N LEU A 125 4.46 7.46 -1.05
CA LEU A 125 5.62 6.56 -0.95
C LEU A 125 6.90 7.25 -1.44
N SER A 126 6.85 7.94 -2.59
CA SER A 126 7.99 8.68 -3.14
C SER A 126 8.54 9.73 -2.19
N VAL A 127 7.70 10.61 -1.66
CA VAL A 127 8.13 11.72 -0.79
C VAL A 127 8.70 11.19 0.52
N LYS A 128 8.04 10.18 1.11
CA LYS A 128 8.54 9.50 2.30
C LYS A 128 9.94 8.93 2.04
N SER A 129 10.13 8.19 0.94
CA SER A 129 11.42 7.60 0.59
C SER A 129 12.47 8.63 0.23
N LEU A 130 12.13 9.68 -0.50
CA LEU A 130 13.08 10.75 -0.81
C LEU A 130 13.58 11.47 0.45
N ARG A 131 12.77 11.59 1.50
CA ARG A 131 13.22 12.15 2.79
C ARG A 131 14.13 11.20 3.55
N ASP A 132 13.97 9.88 3.38
CA ASP A 132 14.87 8.89 3.98
C ASP A 132 16.19 8.75 3.19
N VAL A 133 16.17 8.97 1.87
CA VAL A 133 17.34 8.93 0.98
C VAL A 133 17.46 10.21 0.12
N PRO A 134 17.73 11.38 0.72
CA PRO A 134 17.70 12.68 0.02
C PRO A 134 18.74 12.80 -1.11
N HIS A 135 19.80 11.99 -1.11
CA HIS A 135 20.75 11.91 -2.22
C HIS A 135 20.13 11.38 -3.52
N MET A 136 18.94 10.78 -3.46
CA MET A 136 18.18 10.35 -4.63
C MET A 136 17.33 11.47 -5.24
N ALA A 137 17.26 12.67 -4.65
CA ALA A 137 16.51 13.82 -5.16
C ALA A 137 17.21 14.46 -6.39
N GLN A 138 17.48 13.64 -7.40
CA GLN A 138 18.11 14.01 -8.65
C GLN A 138 17.06 14.51 -9.66
N PRO A 139 17.37 15.49 -10.51
CA PRO A 139 16.40 16.09 -11.43
C PRO A 139 15.68 15.07 -12.33
N ALA A 140 16.34 14.09 -12.95
CA ALA A 140 15.65 13.08 -13.76
C ALA A 140 14.71 12.20 -12.95
N LEU A 141 15.10 11.85 -11.72
CA LEU A 141 14.27 11.04 -10.85
C LEU A 141 13.00 11.80 -10.46
N ILE A 142 13.13 13.05 -9.99
CA ILE A 142 11.98 13.90 -9.63
C ILE A 142 11.06 14.14 -10.81
N ARG A 143 11.60 14.45 -12.00
CA ARG A 143 10.81 14.56 -13.24
C ARG A 143 10.05 13.27 -13.54
N GLY A 144 10.70 12.12 -13.33
CA GLY A 144 10.10 10.80 -13.50
C GLY A 144 8.89 10.57 -12.60
N LEU A 145 9.01 10.92 -11.32
CA LEU A 145 7.92 10.80 -10.35
C LEU A 145 6.77 11.77 -10.65
N CYS A 146 7.06 13.04 -10.93
CA CYS A 146 6.05 14.04 -11.28
C CYS A 146 5.28 13.66 -12.56
N ARG A 147 5.95 13.04 -13.53
CA ARG A 147 5.32 12.54 -14.76
C ARG A 147 4.20 11.54 -14.47
N LEU A 148 4.30 10.70 -13.43
CA LEU A 148 3.26 9.74 -13.08
C LEU A 148 1.95 10.45 -12.68
N SER A 149 2.03 11.46 -11.82
CA SER A 149 0.88 12.29 -11.42
C SER A 149 0.26 12.99 -12.63
N HIS A 150 1.08 13.54 -13.52
CA HIS A 150 0.61 14.15 -14.76
C HIS A 150 -0.06 13.16 -15.71
N GLN A 151 0.48 11.96 -15.89
CA GLN A 151 -0.18 10.91 -16.69
C GLN A 151 -1.56 10.55 -16.12
N ILE A 152 -1.66 10.39 -14.80
CA ILE A 152 -2.93 10.06 -14.13
C ILE A 152 -3.93 11.22 -14.25
N SER A 153 -3.49 12.48 -14.15
CA SER A 153 -4.38 13.66 -14.25
C SER A 153 -5.17 13.75 -15.55
N ARG A 154 -4.68 13.11 -16.63
CA ARG A 154 -5.34 13.07 -17.94
C ARG A 154 -6.49 12.06 -18.02
N ILE A 155 -6.63 11.20 -17.02
CA ILE A 155 -7.72 10.22 -16.94
C ILE A 155 -8.98 10.95 -16.46
N PRO A 156 -10.16 10.75 -17.08
CA PRO A 156 -11.40 11.34 -16.58
C PRO A 156 -11.67 10.93 -15.12
N PRO A 157 -12.03 11.89 -14.23
CA PRO A 157 -12.33 11.54 -12.86
C PRO A 157 -13.66 10.79 -12.76
N ARG A 158 -13.71 9.84 -11.83
CA ARG A 158 -14.97 9.34 -11.29
C ARG A 158 -15.42 10.29 -10.17
N GLU A 159 -16.54 10.94 -10.42
CA GLU A 159 -17.15 11.87 -9.47
C GLU A 159 -17.92 11.13 -8.38
N ALA A 160 -18.01 11.75 -7.21
CA ALA A 160 -18.94 11.33 -6.19
C ALA A 160 -20.36 11.76 -6.59
N ALA A 161 -21.37 10.92 -6.32
CA ALA A 161 -22.76 11.29 -6.59
C ALA A 161 -23.20 12.53 -5.79
N VAL A 162 -22.62 12.70 -4.59
CA VAL A 162 -22.78 13.88 -3.74
C VAL A 162 -21.38 14.28 -3.26
N PRO A 163 -21.00 15.57 -3.31
CA PRO A 163 -19.75 16.02 -2.72
C PRO A 163 -19.71 15.66 -1.23
N PRO A 164 -18.75 14.84 -0.78
CA PRO A 164 -18.69 14.42 0.61
C PRO A 164 -18.29 15.59 1.50
N ALA A 165 -18.80 15.59 2.73
CA ALA A 165 -18.26 16.48 3.75
C ALA A 165 -16.77 16.16 3.99
N PRO A 166 -15.92 17.17 4.21
CA PRO A 166 -14.53 16.92 4.58
C PRO A 166 -14.45 16.17 5.90
N TYR A 167 -13.41 15.36 6.07
CA TYR A 167 -13.14 14.73 7.37
C TYR A 167 -12.78 15.80 8.40
N PRO A 168 -13.29 15.70 9.64
CA PRO A 168 -12.92 16.62 10.72
C PRO A 168 -11.45 16.46 11.13
N ASP A 169 -10.91 15.24 11.05
CA ASP A 169 -9.53 14.90 11.36
C ASP A 169 -9.10 13.59 10.68
N THR A 170 -7.83 13.23 10.85
CA THR A 170 -7.23 12.00 10.33
C THR A 170 -7.91 10.74 10.89
N GLN A 171 -8.33 10.74 12.15
CA GLN A 171 -8.96 9.57 12.77
C GLN A 171 -10.29 9.25 12.10
N ALA A 172 -11.11 10.28 11.84
CA ALA A 172 -12.37 10.13 11.12
C ALA A 172 -12.18 9.60 9.68
N MET A 173 -11.09 9.97 9.00
CA MET A 173 -10.74 9.39 7.70
C MET A 173 -10.42 7.90 7.79
N VAL A 174 -9.66 7.49 8.81
CA VAL A 174 -9.32 6.07 9.03
C VAL A 174 -10.56 5.27 9.42
N ASP A 175 -11.38 5.78 10.34
CA ASP A 175 -12.63 5.14 10.75
C ASP A 175 -13.57 4.95 9.55
N ALA A 176 -13.70 5.96 8.69
CA ALA A 176 -14.50 5.87 7.47
C ALA A 176 -13.98 4.79 6.51
N ALA A 177 -12.66 4.59 6.41
CA ALA A 177 -12.08 3.53 5.59
C ALA A 177 -12.43 2.14 6.14
N PHE A 178 -12.31 1.92 7.45
CA PHE A 178 -12.66 0.64 8.07
C PHE A 178 -14.16 0.37 8.06
N ASP A 179 -15.00 1.39 8.31
CA ASP A 179 -16.45 1.28 8.16
C ASP A 179 -16.85 0.98 6.71
N GLY A 180 -16.15 1.59 5.76
CA GLY A 180 -16.26 1.31 4.33
C GLY A 180 -16.05 -0.17 4.01
N ILE A 181 -14.95 -0.75 4.51
CA ILE A 181 -14.62 -2.17 4.30
C ILE A 181 -15.61 -3.09 5.04
N ALA A 182 -15.96 -2.77 6.29
CA ALA A 182 -16.83 -3.60 7.11
C ALA A 182 -18.23 -3.80 6.48
N ARG A 183 -18.73 -2.84 5.69
CA ARG A 183 -19.97 -2.98 4.91
C ARG A 183 -19.99 -4.17 3.95
N PHE A 184 -18.82 -4.67 3.57
CA PHE A 184 -18.67 -5.83 2.67
C PHE A 184 -18.57 -7.16 3.41
N GLY A 185 -18.80 -7.20 4.73
CA GLY A 185 -18.75 -8.44 5.50
C GLY A 185 -19.65 -9.56 4.97
N ALA A 186 -20.80 -9.21 4.38
CA ALA A 186 -21.69 -10.18 3.75
C ALA A 186 -21.10 -10.85 2.48
N LEU A 187 -20.03 -10.31 1.90
CA LEU A 187 -19.35 -10.92 0.75
C LEU A 187 -18.28 -11.95 1.15
N LEU A 188 -17.90 -12.00 2.43
CA LEU A 188 -16.84 -12.88 2.91
C LEU A 188 -17.22 -14.34 2.63
N GLY A 189 -16.29 -15.12 2.07
CA GLY A 189 -16.53 -16.51 1.69
C GLY A 189 -17.26 -16.67 0.36
N HIS A 190 -17.64 -15.60 -0.34
CA HIS A 190 -18.27 -15.69 -1.67
C HIS A 190 -17.27 -15.29 -2.78
N PRO A 191 -16.43 -16.21 -3.28
CA PRO A 191 -15.38 -15.89 -4.26
C PRO A 191 -15.92 -15.50 -5.63
N ALA A 192 -17.09 -16.05 -6.03
CA ALA A 192 -17.73 -15.77 -7.31
C ALA A 192 -18.31 -14.35 -7.41
N VAL A 193 -18.46 -13.63 -6.29
CA VAL A 193 -18.96 -12.25 -6.30
C VAL A 193 -17.81 -11.29 -6.55
N ARG A 194 -17.87 -10.59 -7.70
CA ARG A 194 -16.87 -9.57 -8.03
C ARG A 194 -16.92 -8.43 -7.00
N ARG A 195 -15.80 -8.22 -6.31
CA ARG A 195 -15.67 -7.22 -5.25
C ARG A 195 -15.14 -5.90 -5.82
N PRO A 196 -15.54 -4.73 -5.27
CA PRO A 196 -14.80 -3.51 -5.54
C PRO A 196 -13.39 -3.62 -4.97
N ASN A 197 -12.48 -2.80 -5.47
CA ASN A 197 -11.07 -2.91 -5.14
C ASN A 197 -10.76 -2.33 -3.73
N PHE A 198 -11.00 -3.13 -2.68
CA PHE A 198 -10.78 -2.78 -1.27
C PHE A 198 -9.33 -2.37 -0.97
N THR A 199 -8.39 -2.96 -1.70
CA THR A 199 -6.97 -2.63 -1.66
C THR A 199 -6.73 -1.13 -1.79
N HIS A 200 -7.44 -0.46 -2.70
CA HIS A 200 -7.28 0.98 -2.92
C HIS A 200 -7.91 1.83 -1.82
N MET A 201 -8.97 1.37 -1.14
CA MET A 201 -9.52 2.10 0.01
C MET A 201 -8.45 2.29 1.10
N LEU A 202 -7.71 1.23 1.43
CA LEU A 202 -6.67 1.28 2.47
C LEU A 202 -5.40 1.98 1.99
N THR A 203 -4.90 1.62 0.82
CA THR A 203 -3.64 2.20 0.32
C THR A 203 -3.78 3.70 0.05
N HIS A 204 -4.93 4.16 -0.44
CA HIS A 204 -5.20 5.59 -0.59
C HIS A 204 -5.34 6.29 0.76
N THR A 205 -6.03 5.68 1.73
CA THR A 205 -6.18 6.25 3.09
C THR A 205 -4.83 6.36 3.79
N GLU A 206 -3.97 5.33 3.72
CA GLU A 206 -2.62 5.38 4.28
C GLU A 206 -1.75 6.42 3.56
N ALA A 207 -1.87 6.56 2.24
CA ALA A 207 -1.13 7.56 1.49
C ALA A 207 -1.49 8.99 1.93
N LEU A 208 -2.78 9.27 2.16
CA LEU A 208 -3.25 10.56 2.67
C LEU A 208 -2.78 10.83 4.10
N LEU A 209 -2.84 9.82 4.97
CA LEU A 209 -2.26 9.87 6.32
C LEU A 209 -0.75 10.18 6.25
N THR A 210 -0.02 9.50 5.36
CA THR A 210 1.42 9.71 5.19
C THR A 210 1.72 11.13 4.72
N LEU A 211 1.00 11.66 3.73
CA LEU A 211 1.18 13.05 3.29
C LEU A 211 0.88 14.06 4.42
N GLU A 212 -0.13 13.81 5.24
CA GLU A 212 -0.47 14.66 6.38
C GLU A 212 0.65 14.66 7.42
N LEU A 213 1.14 13.47 7.81
CA LEU A 213 2.26 13.32 8.74
C LEU A 213 3.57 13.92 8.22
N LEU A 214 3.74 13.97 6.89
CA LEU A 214 4.88 14.62 6.24
C LEU A 214 4.72 16.14 6.12
N GLY A 215 3.61 16.72 6.56
CA GLY A 215 3.39 18.17 6.58
C GLY A 215 2.68 18.73 5.35
N TYR A 216 1.90 17.91 4.63
CA TYR A 216 1.13 18.33 3.45
C TYR A 216 -0.39 18.31 3.66
N PRO A 217 -0.94 18.99 4.69
CA PRO A 217 -2.36 18.90 5.04
C PRO A 217 -3.30 19.42 3.93
N ASP A 218 -2.88 20.43 3.14
CA ASP A 218 -3.67 20.94 2.02
C ASP A 218 -3.82 19.91 0.89
N VAL A 219 -2.72 19.23 0.56
CA VAL A 219 -2.71 18.14 -0.43
C VAL A 219 -3.54 16.96 0.06
N THR A 220 -3.42 16.61 1.35
CA THR A 220 -4.24 15.57 1.97
C THR A 220 -5.74 15.91 1.87
N ARG A 221 -6.14 17.13 2.22
CA ARG A 221 -7.54 17.57 2.11
C ARG A 221 -8.06 17.52 0.67
N ALA A 222 -7.24 17.87 -0.31
CA ALA A 222 -7.61 17.78 -1.73
C ALA A 222 -7.92 16.33 -2.16
N GLY A 223 -7.32 15.33 -1.52
CA GLY A 223 -7.56 13.92 -1.79
C GLY A 223 -8.82 13.31 -1.15
N TYR A 224 -9.46 13.98 -0.18
CA TYR A 224 -10.60 13.41 0.56
C TYR A 224 -11.78 13.04 -0.34
N THR A 225 -12.11 13.88 -1.32
CA THR A 225 -13.21 13.59 -2.26
C THR A 225 -12.95 12.29 -3.03
N ALA A 226 -11.74 12.11 -3.55
CA ALA A 226 -11.38 10.91 -4.31
C ALA A 226 -11.38 9.66 -3.42
N GLN A 227 -10.91 9.77 -2.17
CA GLN A 227 -10.93 8.66 -1.22
C GLN A 227 -12.36 8.27 -0.81
N ARG A 228 -13.27 9.23 -0.67
CA ARG A 228 -14.70 8.96 -0.42
C ARG A 228 -15.38 8.23 -1.57
N VAL A 229 -15.04 8.54 -2.82
CA VAL A 229 -15.55 7.78 -3.99
C VAL A 229 -15.20 6.29 -3.90
N HIS A 230 -14.05 5.94 -3.31
CA HIS A 230 -13.73 4.54 -3.04
C HIS A 230 -14.63 3.95 -1.96
N ILE A 231 -14.70 4.59 -0.79
CA ILE A 231 -15.42 4.09 0.39
C ILE A 231 -16.93 3.98 0.13
N ASP A 232 -17.49 4.91 -0.64
CA ASP A 232 -18.91 4.97 -0.94
C ASP A 232 -19.31 4.05 -2.11
N ALA A 233 -18.40 3.16 -2.55
CA ALA A 233 -18.74 2.13 -3.52
C ALA A 233 -19.96 1.29 -3.05
N PRO A 234 -20.87 0.93 -3.97
CA PRO A 234 -22.02 0.10 -3.63
C PRO A 234 -21.57 -1.30 -3.23
N VAL A 235 -22.30 -1.92 -2.29
CA VAL A 235 -22.09 -3.32 -1.90
C VAL A 235 -22.86 -4.22 -2.87
N PRO A 236 -22.20 -5.13 -3.60
CA PRO A 236 -22.85 -6.15 -4.42
C PRO A 236 -23.88 -6.96 -3.62
N GLN A 237 -24.96 -7.35 -4.29
CA GLN A 237 -25.90 -8.32 -3.71
C GLN A 237 -25.32 -9.73 -3.80
N VAL A 238 -25.53 -10.51 -2.75
CA VAL A 238 -25.14 -11.92 -2.68
C VAL A 238 -26.40 -12.77 -2.80
N ASP A 239 -26.39 -13.72 -3.73
CA ASP A 239 -27.43 -14.75 -3.76
C ASP A 239 -27.16 -15.76 -2.64
N SER A 240 -28.18 -15.99 -1.81
CA SER A 240 -28.15 -16.98 -0.72
C SER A 240 -27.86 -18.41 -1.16
N SER A 241 -27.98 -18.73 -2.47
CA SER A 241 -27.64 -20.05 -3.02
C SER A 241 -26.18 -20.18 -3.45
N CYS A 242 -25.36 -19.13 -3.32
CA CYS A 242 -23.97 -19.13 -3.77
C CYS A 242 -23.08 -19.91 -2.78
N GLU A 243 -22.16 -20.72 -3.28
CA GLU A 243 -21.22 -21.48 -2.45
C GLU A 243 -20.38 -20.54 -1.57
N THR A 244 -20.20 -20.94 -0.31
CA THR A 244 -19.41 -20.22 0.69
C THR A 244 -18.13 -20.98 1.02
N SER A 245 -16.97 -20.37 0.85
CA SER A 245 -15.72 -20.84 1.44
C SER A 245 -15.70 -20.54 2.93
N THR A 246 -15.26 -21.52 3.72
CA THR A 246 -15.03 -21.40 5.16
C THR A 246 -13.60 -21.00 5.51
N GLU A 247 -12.70 -21.00 4.52
CA GLU A 247 -11.31 -20.61 4.72
C GLU A 247 -11.17 -19.09 4.67
N HIS A 248 -10.63 -18.52 5.73
CA HIS A 248 -10.40 -17.08 5.84
C HIS A 248 -8.96 -16.81 6.23
N ALA A 249 -8.31 -16.00 5.42
CA ALA A 249 -7.03 -15.40 5.74
C ALA A 249 -7.18 -14.45 6.92
N ASN A 250 -6.19 -14.43 7.80
CA ASN A 250 -6.00 -13.32 8.73
C ASN A 250 -4.59 -12.77 8.60
N LEU A 251 -4.34 -11.63 9.26
CA LEU A 251 -3.05 -10.96 9.17
C LEU A 251 -1.92 -11.83 9.73
N GLU A 252 -2.18 -12.58 10.82
CA GLU A 252 -1.19 -13.49 11.42
C GLU A 252 -0.71 -14.54 10.41
N THR A 253 -1.62 -15.14 9.63
CA THR A 253 -1.26 -16.12 8.59
C THR A 253 -0.39 -15.51 7.50
N VAL A 254 -0.74 -14.34 6.98
CA VAL A 254 -0.01 -13.70 5.87
C VAL A 254 1.34 -13.13 6.34
N MET A 255 1.47 -12.84 7.63
CA MET A 255 2.71 -12.36 8.25
C MET A 255 3.58 -13.50 8.82
N ASP A 256 3.10 -14.74 8.77
CA ASP A 256 3.90 -15.91 9.14
C ASP A 256 4.90 -16.26 8.03
N ARG A 257 6.09 -16.71 8.42
CA ARG A 257 7.14 -17.14 7.48
C ARG A 257 6.65 -18.21 6.51
N ALA A 258 5.77 -19.12 6.96
CA ALA A 258 5.29 -20.23 6.14
C ALA A 258 4.53 -19.73 4.92
N TYR A 259 3.86 -18.58 5.02
CA TYR A 259 3.18 -17.96 3.89
C TYR A 259 4.16 -17.51 2.80
N TRP A 260 5.27 -16.87 3.21
CA TRP A 260 6.29 -16.35 2.31
C TRP A 260 7.18 -17.44 1.71
N ASP A 261 7.38 -18.53 2.44
CA ASP A 261 8.18 -19.69 2.00
C ASP A 261 7.39 -20.67 1.11
N ASP A 262 6.06 -20.56 1.07
CA ASP A 262 5.19 -21.46 0.31
C ASP A 262 5.45 -21.36 -1.20
N LYS A 263 5.96 -22.44 -1.78
CA LYS A 263 6.26 -22.56 -3.21
C LYS A 263 5.02 -22.49 -4.10
N THR A 264 3.86 -22.85 -3.56
CA THR A 264 2.58 -22.71 -4.25
C THR A 264 2.28 -21.22 -4.43
N ASN A 265 2.27 -20.44 -3.33
CA ASN A 265 2.06 -18.99 -3.36
C ASN A 265 3.04 -18.30 -4.32
N GLN A 266 4.33 -18.61 -4.19
CA GLN A 266 5.37 -18.08 -5.09
C GLN A 266 5.11 -18.41 -6.56
N GLY A 267 4.71 -19.65 -6.87
CA GLY A 267 4.35 -20.08 -8.21
C GLY A 267 3.14 -19.30 -8.77
N TRP A 268 2.10 -19.10 -7.95
CA TRP A 268 0.92 -18.33 -8.36
C TRP A 268 1.25 -16.89 -8.70
N TRP A 269 2.07 -16.23 -7.88
CA TRP A 269 2.44 -14.82 -8.08
C TRP A 269 3.31 -14.60 -9.31
N GLN A 270 4.12 -15.59 -9.69
CA GLN A 270 5.00 -15.49 -10.86
C GLN A 270 4.27 -15.66 -12.19
N ARG A 271 3.08 -16.27 -12.19
CA ARG A 271 2.27 -16.46 -13.39
C ARG A 271 1.57 -15.17 -13.79
N GLY A 272 1.53 -14.91 -15.10
CA GLY A 272 0.77 -13.81 -15.68
C GLY A 272 -0.71 -13.82 -15.27
N PHE A 273 -1.34 -12.64 -15.33
CA PHE A 273 -2.79 -12.51 -15.15
C PHE A 273 -3.53 -13.35 -16.21
N SER A 274 -4.51 -14.13 -15.76
CA SER A 274 -5.44 -14.88 -16.61
C SER A 274 -6.82 -14.82 -15.97
N VAL A 275 -7.85 -14.40 -16.71
CA VAL A 275 -9.22 -14.32 -16.17
C VAL A 275 -9.73 -15.71 -15.74
N GLU A 276 -9.31 -16.76 -16.44
CA GLU A 276 -9.80 -18.12 -16.25
C GLU A 276 -9.06 -18.84 -15.12
N ASP A 277 -7.72 -18.77 -15.12
CA ASP A 277 -6.90 -19.62 -14.25
C ASP A 277 -6.05 -18.86 -13.24
N ASN A 278 -5.96 -17.52 -13.36
CA ASN A 278 -5.08 -16.70 -12.52
C ASN A 278 -5.55 -15.24 -12.40
N PRO A 279 -6.77 -14.98 -11.91
CA PRO A 279 -7.35 -13.63 -11.95
C PRO A 279 -6.59 -12.66 -11.04
N ASN A 280 -5.75 -13.19 -10.14
CA ASN A 280 -4.86 -12.42 -9.28
C ASN A 280 -3.38 -12.45 -9.71
N GLY A 281 -3.02 -13.01 -10.86
CA GLY A 281 -1.66 -13.42 -11.24
C GLY A 281 -0.52 -12.45 -11.03
N ASP A 282 0.02 -11.87 -12.11
CA ASP A 282 1.05 -10.84 -11.99
C ASP A 282 0.57 -9.65 -11.13
N TRP A 283 -0.71 -9.57 -10.74
CA TRP A 283 -1.24 -8.56 -9.85
C TRP A 283 -0.71 -8.66 -8.42
N VAL A 284 -0.54 -9.87 -7.86
CA VAL A 284 0.14 -10.05 -6.58
C VAL A 284 1.63 -9.75 -6.72
N ALA A 285 2.28 -10.21 -7.80
CA ALA A 285 3.69 -9.89 -8.07
C ALA A 285 3.95 -8.42 -8.42
N SER A 286 2.99 -7.71 -9.05
CA SER A 286 2.98 -6.25 -9.27
C SER A 286 2.93 -5.49 -7.95
N GLY A 287 2.89 -6.24 -6.83
CA GLY A 287 3.18 -5.78 -5.50
C GLY A 287 2.07 -4.97 -4.86
N HIS A 288 0.84 -5.27 -5.26
CA HIS A 288 -0.34 -4.89 -4.49
C HIS A 288 -0.29 -5.44 -3.08
N LEU A 289 0.12 -6.70 -2.90
CA LEU A 289 0.20 -7.34 -1.59
C LEU A 289 1.07 -6.54 -0.62
N PHE A 290 2.28 -6.13 -1.02
CA PHE A 290 3.17 -5.34 -0.15
C PHE A 290 2.54 -4.01 0.27
N LYS A 291 1.94 -3.28 -0.68
CA LYS A 291 1.25 -2.00 -0.40
C LYS A 291 0.08 -2.21 0.55
N VAL A 292 -0.70 -3.27 0.37
CA VAL A 292 -1.84 -3.59 1.22
C VAL A 292 -1.40 -3.93 2.63
N LEU A 293 -0.43 -4.83 2.79
CA LEU A 293 0.07 -5.23 4.09
C LEU A 293 0.69 -4.06 4.83
N TYR A 294 1.54 -3.27 4.16
CA TYR A 294 2.10 -2.05 4.71
C TYR A 294 1.02 -1.08 5.17
N SER A 295 0.04 -0.79 4.29
CA SER A 295 -1.02 0.17 4.60
C SER A 295 -1.90 -0.31 5.74
N TYR A 296 -2.28 -1.59 5.70
CA TYR A 296 -3.15 -2.18 6.70
C TYR A 296 -2.48 -2.19 8.08
N HIS A 297 -1.24 -2.65 8.18
CA HIS A 297 -0.47 -2.66 9.43
C HIS A 297 -0.38 -1.29 10.09
N ARG A 298 -0.17 -0.23 9.29
CA ARG A 298 -0.14 1.13 9.81
C ARG A 298 -1.51 1.58 10.30
N LEU A 299 -2.54 1.36 9.49
CA LEU A 299 -3.88 1.88 9.79
C LEU A 299 -4.57 1.14 10.95
N VAL A 300 -4.34 -0.17 11.16
CA VAL A 300 -4.97 -0.91 12.27
C VAL A 300 -4.58 -0.36 13.64
N SER A 301 -3.42 0.30 13.77
CA SER A 301 -2.99 0.94 15.02
C SER A 301 -3.89 2.11 15.46
N TYR A 302 -4.67 2.66 14.52
CA TYR A 302 -5.63 3.73 14.77
C TYR A 302 -7.03 3.21 15.11
N VAL A 303 -7.29 1.91 14.99
CA VAL A 303 -8.64 1.33 15.18
C VAL A 303 -8.70 0.56 16.49
N THR A 304 -9.48 1.07 17.45
CA THR A 304 -9.62 0.43 18.77
C THR A 304 -10.60 -0.76 18.76
N ASP A 305 -11.53 -0.80 17.80
CA ASP A 305 -12.49 -1.90 17.66
C ASP A 305 -11.82 -3.14 17.05
N ARG A 306 -11.40 -4.05 17.92
CA ARG A 306 -10.74 -5.31 17.53
C ARG A 306 -11.61 -6.19 16.63
N LYS A 307 -12.94 -6.19 16.81
CA LYS A 307 -13.84 -7.00 15.97
C LYS A 307 -13.91 -6.44 14.56
N LYS A 308 -13.93 -5.10 14.44
CA LYS A 308 -13.85 -4.42 13.14
C LYS A 308 -12.52 -4.69 12.44
N VAL A 309 -11.40 -4.62 13.17
CA VAL A 309 -10.08 -4.98 12.63
C VAL A 309 -10.09 -6.43 12.12
N GLU A 310 -10.55 -7.39 12.93
CA GLU A 310 -10.60 -8.80 12.53
C GLU A 310 -11.48 -9.03 11.28
N LEU A 311 -12.66 -8.41 11.22
CA LEU A 311 -13.54 -8.50 10.06
C LEU A 311 -12.87 -7.91 8.81
N CYS A 312 -12.31 -6.72 8.90
CA CYS A 312 -11.63 -6.06 7.79
C CYS A 312 -10.39 -6.85 7.33
N SER A 313 -9.65 -7.48 8.25
CA SER A 313 -8.54 -8.39 7.91
C SER A 313 -9.04 -9.52 7.03
N LYS A 314 -10.12 -10.20 7.45
CA LYS A 314 -10.70 -11.34 6.70
C LYS A 314 -11.14 -10.91 5.30
N ILE A 315 -11.89 -9.82 5.19
CA ILE A 315 -12.39 -9.30 3.89
C ILE A 315 -11.23 -8.96 2.94
N LEU A 316 -10.21 -8.26 3.45
CA LEU A 316 -9.10 -7.76 2.67
C LEU A 316 -8.18 -8.89 2.19
N LEU A 317 -7.89 -9.83 3.08
CA LEU A 317 -6.84 -10.82 2.87
C LEU A 317 -7.32 -12.07 2.13
N GLU A 318 -8.64 -12.29 2.05
CA GLU A 318 -9.21 -13.46 1.36
C GLU A 318 -8.67 -13.61 -0.06
N ARG A 319 -8.55 -12.52 -0.83
CA ARG A 319 -8.04 -12.55 -2.22
C ARG A 319 -6.58 -12.93 -2.38
N TYR A 320 -5.81 -12.91 -1.29
CA TYR A 320 -4.37 -13.24 -1.31
C TYR A 320 -4.10 -14.68 -0.89
N LEU A 321 -5.11 -15.39 -0.39
CA LEU A 321 -5.08 -16.83 -0.09
C LEU A 321 -6.00 -17.65 -1.01
N ASN A 322 -7.09 -17.04 -1.49
CA ASN A 322 -8.03 -17.69 -2.39
C ASN A 322 -7.87 -17.12 -3.81
N PRO A 323 -7.28 -17.88 -4.75
CA PRO A 323 -7.06 -17.42 -6.11
C PRO A 323 -8.37 -17.14 -6.87
N ASP A 324 -9.49 -17.73 -6.45
CA ASP A 324 -10.80 -17.59 -7.09
C ASP A 324 -11.51 -16.29 -6.71
N VAL A 325 -11.07 -15.61 -5.65
CA VAL A 325 -11.63 -14.31 -5.27
C VAL A 325 -11.12 -13.23 -6.22
N GLN A 326 -12.02 -12.70 -7.04
CA GLN A 326 -11.68 -11.60 -7.95
C GLN A 326 -11.63 -10.25 -7.22
N GLY A 327 -10.49 -9.56 -7.32
CA GLY A 327 -10.39 -8.14 -7.01
C GLY A 327 -10.79 -7.29 -8.22
N GLY A 328 -11.61 -6.26 -8.00
CA GLY A 328 -12.18 -5.39 -9.03
C GLY A 328 -11.18 -4.68 -9.93
#